data_AF-A0A3M6UU78-F1
#
_entry.id   AF-A0A3M6UU78-F1
#
_cell.length_a   1.000
_cell.length_b   1.000
_cell.length_c   1.000
_cell.angle_alpha   90.00
_cell.angle_beta   90.00
_cell.angle_gamma   90.00
#
_symmetry.space_group_name_H-M   'P 1'
#
loop_
_entity.id
_entity.type
_entity.pdbx_description
1 polymer ?
#
loop_
_entity_poly.entity_id
_entity_poly.type
_entity_poly.pdbx_seq_one_letter_code
_entity_poly.pdbx_strand_id
1 'polypeptide(L)'
;MPGFLGSEKQFQSRFGKPILQSRDAKSSSKEQEAGALAMEALHRQVLPFLLRRLKGDVLQDLPPKIIQDYCRELSPLQVQLYEDFAKSLVKKGLEERVSQIDDENKNEKASKDNPHVFQALQYLRKLCNHPLLVLTANHPEYTKVMDQLHQQHVSIRDIQHAAKLVALKQLLMDCGIGIGSSSPGSTDLSSDPVVSQHRVLLFCQLKSMLDIIENDLLKKHMPTVTYLRLDGSTPAGSRHSLVQRFNNDPSIDLLLLKTHVGGLGLNLTGADTAMDRAHRIEQKKVVNVYRLITRGTLEEKIMGLQKFKLNIANTVISQDNSSLLTMDTGQLLFSRISVRKGQFDFHTT
;
A
#
# COMPACT_ATOMS: atom_id res chain seq x y z
N MET A 1 17.44 28.65 -6.17
CA MET A 1 17.43 29.98 -6.80
C MET A 1 16.26 30.80 -6.27
N PRO A 2 16.45 31.56 -5.18
CA PRO A 2 15.41 32.46 -4.67
C PRO A 2 15.00 33.47 -5.75
N GLY A 3 13.70 33.67 -5.96
CA GLY A 3 13.17 34.65 -6.92
C GLY A 3 13.00 34.19 -8.37
N PHE A 4 13.44 32.97 -8.74
CA PHE A 4 13.33 32.46 -10.12
C PHE A 4 11.89 32.41 -10.66
N LEU A 5 10.92 32.07 -9.81
CA LEU A 5 9.49 32.04 -10.14
C LEU A 5 8.74 33.29 -9.66
N GLY A 6 9.47 34.32 -9.21
CA GLY A 6 8.90 35.52 -8.59
C GLY A 6 8.41 35.29 -7.16
N SER A 7 7.54 36.20 -6.71
CA SER A 7 6.86 36.08 -5.41
C SER A 7 5.70 35.08 -5.46
N GLU A 8 5.29 34.56 -4.30
CA GLU A 8 4.14 33.64 -4.19
C GLU A 8 2.88 34.20 -4.89
N LYS A 9 2.58 35.48 -4.72
CA LYS A 9 1.42 36.13 -5.37
C LYS A 9 1.52 36.12 -6.89
N GLN A 10 2.71 36.37 -7.44
CA GLN A 10 2.96 36.36 -8.89
C GLN A 10 2.91 34.93 -9.45
N PHE A 11 3.44 33.96 -8.71
CA PHE A 11 3.36 32.55 -9.09
C PHE A 11 1.90 32.07 -9.11
N GLN A 12 1.14 32.40 -8.07
CA GLN A 12 -0.27 32.02 -7.94
C GLN A 12 -1.12 32.63 -9.06
N SER A 13 -0.89 33.89 -9.45
CA SER A 13 -1.64 34.53 -10.52
C SER A 13 -1.26 34.01 -11.90
N ARG A 14 0.04 33.79 -12.15
CA ARG A 14 0.57 33.42 -13.47
C ARG A 14 0.42 31.93 -13.78
N PHE A 15 0.54 31.06 -12.79
CA PHE A 15 0.53 29.60 -12.97
C PHE A 15 -0.55 28.92 -12.13
N GLY A 16 -0.60 29.20 -10.82
CA GLY A 16 -1.47 28.47 -9.89
C GLY A 16 -2.96 28.54 -10.23
N LYS A 17 -3.52 29.75 -10.36
CA LYS A 17 -4.95 29.96 -10.62
C LYS A 17 -5.39 29.43 -11.99
N PRO A 18 -4.70 29.73 -13.11
CA PRO A 18 -5.07 29.18 -14.42
C PRO A 18 -5.07 27.66 -14.47
N ILE A 19 -4.08 27.01 -13.84
CA ILE A 19 -3.96 25.53 -13.83
C ILE A 19 -5.04 24.89 -12.95
N LEU A 20 -5.45 25.54 -11.86
CA LEU A 20 -6.55 25.03 -11.03
C LEU A 20 -7.90 25.20 -11.73
N GLN A 21 -8.15 26.35 -12.33
CA GLN A 21 -9.39 26.66 -13.05
C GLN A 21 -9.57 25.76 -14.28
N SER A 22 -8.51 25.44 -15.02
CA SER A 22 -8.60 24.53 -16.16
C SER A 22 -9.05 23.11 -15.77
N ARG A 23 -8.79 22.71 -14.53
CA ARG A 23 -9.09 21.36 -14.00
C ARG A 23 -10.49 21.24 -13.40
N ASP A 24 -11.23 22.33 -13.25
CA ASP A 24 -12.59 22.27 -12.78
C ASP A 24 -13.52 21.64 -13.83
N ALA A 25 -14.42 20.76 -13.40
CA ALA A 25 -15.33 20.05 -14.31
C ALA A 25 -16.34 20.97 -15.04
N LYS A 26 -16.39 22.25 -14.69
CA LYS A 26 -17.22 23.28 -15.31
C LYS A 26 -16.39 24.29 -16.12
N SER A 27 -15.11 24.01 -16.36
CA SER A 27 -14.21 24.95 -17.02
C SER A 27 -14.58 25.16 -18.49
N SER A 28 -14.50 26.41 -18.94
CA SER A 28 -14.70 26.76 -20.34
C SER A 28 -13.51 26.32 -21.21
N SER A 29 -13.72 26.09 -22.50
CA SER A 29 -12.64 25.77 -23.47
C SER A 29 -11.49 26.79 -23.40
N LYS A 30 -11.80 28.07 -23.14
CA LYS A 30 -10.80 29.15 -23.00
C LYS A 30 -9.97 29.02 -21.71
N GLU A 31 -10.58 28.55 -20.63
CA GLU A 31 -9.90 28.35 -19.35
C GLU A 31 -9.00 27.10 -19.38
N GLN A 32 -9.43 26.07 -20.12
CA GLN A 32 -8.63 24.87 -20.37
C GLN A 32 -7.35 25.19 -21.13
N GLU A 33 -7.46 25.97 -22.22
CA GLU A 33 -6.32 26.42 -23.02
C GLU A 33 -5.36 27.29 -22.20
N ALA A 34 -5.89 28.26 -21.43
CA ALA A 34 -5.08 29.11 -20.58
C ALA A 34 -4.29 28.32 -19.52
N GLY A 35 -4.91 27.28 -18.93
CA GLY A 35 -4.23 26.41 -17.98
C GLY A 35 -3.16 25.53 -18.63
N ALA A 36 -3.39 25.03 -19.84
CA ALA A 36 -2.40 24.26 -20.60
C ALA A 36 -1.16 25.09 -20.93
N LEU A 37 -1.35 26.32 -21.45
CA LEU A 37 -0.26 27.26 -21.75
C LEU A 37 0.53 27.65 -20.49
N ALA A 38 -0.17 27.90 -19.37
CA ALA A 38 0.49 28.20 -18.09
C ALA A 38 1.33 27.02 -17.59
N MET A 39 0.83 25.79 -17.73
CA MET A 39 1.53 24.57 -17.34
C MET A 39 2.78 24.33 -18.19
N GLU A 40 2.67 24.46 -19.51
CA GLU A 40 3.80 24.32 -20.43
C GLU A 40 4.88 25.37 -20.17
N ALA A 41 4.49 26.63 -19.99
CA ALA A 41 5.41 27.72 -19.69
C ALA A 41 6.17 27.50 -18.38
N LEU A 42 5.47 27.01 -17.34
CA LEU A 42 6.11 26.66 -16.07
C LEU A 42 7.08 25.49 -16.24
N HIS A 43 6.65 24.43 -16.91
CA HIS A 43 7.47 23.24 -17.14
C HIS A 43 8.76 23.58 -17.88
N ARG A 44 8.68 24.38 -18.96
CA ARG A 44 9.85 24.82 -19.74
C ARG A 44 10.85 25.63 -18.91
N GLN A 45 10.37 26.44 -17.95
CA GLN A 45 11.25 27.22 -17.07
C GLN A 45 11.99 26.35 -16.06
N VAL A 46 11.35 25.31 -15.51
CA VAL A 46 11.96 24.47 -14.46
C VAL A 46 12.78 23.31 -15.00
N LEU A 47 12.48 22.82 -16.21
CA LEU A 47 13.10 21.63 -16.80
C LEU A 47 14.64 21.64 -16.85
N PRO A 48 15.33 22.75 -17.20
CA PRO A 48 16.80 22.79 -17.24
C PRO A 48 17.46 22.54 -15.89
N PHE A 49 16.73 22.73 -14.79
CA PHE A 49 17.23 22.54 -13.42
C PHE A 49 16.83 21.17 -12.84
N LEU A 50 16.04 20.38 -13.57
CA LEU A 50 15.54 19.08 -13.12
C LEU A 50 16.26 17.96 -13.87
N LEU A 51 17.26 17.36 -13.22
CA LEU A 51 17.84 16.13 -13.71
C LEU A 51 17.01 14.93 -13.24
N ARG A 52 16.13 14.44 -14.12
CA ARG A 52 15.37 13.20 -13.91
C ARG A 52 15.84 12.15 -14.92
N ARG A 53 16.22 10.98 -14.41
CA ARG A 53 16.58 9.81 -15.22
C ARG A 53 15.67 8.64 -14.80
N LEU A 54 15.09 7.92 -15.75
CA LEU A 54 14.39 6.68 -15.43
C LEU A 54 15.41 5.55 -15.30
N LYS A 55 15.12 4.55 -14.45
CA LYS A 55 16.01 3.40 -14.29
C LYS A 55 16.22 2.64 -15.60
N GLY A 56 15.18 2.55 -16.44
CA GLY A 56 15.25 1.91 -17.75
C GLY A 56 16.19 2.61 -18.74
N ASP A 57 16.30 3.94 -18.66
CA ASP A 57 17.18 4.72 -19.57
C ASP A 57 18.66 4.60 -19.19
N VAL A 58 18.94 4.25 -17.93
CA VAL A 58 20.31 4.21 -17.38
C VAL A 58 20.84 2.78 -17.28
N LEU A 59 19.95 1.79 -17.11
CA LEU A 59 20.33 0.42 -16.77
C LEU A 59 19.73 -0.54 -17.78
N GLN A 60 20.49 -0.86 -18.82
CA GLN A 60 20.09 -1.77 -19.89
C GLN A 60 20.01 -3.23 -19.40
N ASP A 61 20.82 -3.59 -18.40
CA ASP A 61 20.90 -4.96 -17.84
C ASP A 61 19.95 -5.18 -16.65
N LEU A 62 19.13 -4.20 -16.29
CA LEU A 62 18.26 -4.32 -15.13
C LEU A 62 16.99 -5.09 -15.52
N PRO A 63 16.72 -6.25 -14.89
CA PRO A 63 15.57 -7.04 -15.25
C PRO A 63 14.26 -6.31 -14.91
N PRO A 64 13.15 -6.64 -15.60
CA PRO A 64 11.89 -5.97 -15.40
C PRO A 64 11.38 -6.15 -13.96
N LYS A 65 10.70 -5.10 -13.46
CA LYS A 65 9.99 -5.13 -12.18
C LYS A 65 8.53 -5.45 -12.44
N ILE A 66 8.08 -6.64 -12.05
CA ILE A 66 6.70 -7.07 -12.23
C ILE A 66 5.93 -6.76 -10.95
N ILE A 67 4.88 -5.94 -11.04
CA ILE A 67 4.03 -5.59 -9.89
C ILE A 67 2.69 -6.29 -10.03
N GLN A 68 2.34 -7.09 -9.01
CA GLN A 68 1.09 -7.85 -8.97
C GLN A 68 0.30 -7.50 -7.71
N ASP A 69 -0.98 -7.21 -7.92
CA ASP A 69 -1.94 -6.90 -6.86
C ASP A 69 -2.65 -8.19 -6.46
N TYR A 70 -2.37 -8.68 -5.26
CA TYR A 70 -3.01 -9.87 -4.72
C TYR A 70 -4.16 -9.45 -3.82
N CYS A 71 -5.35 -9.37 -4.42
CA CYS A 71 -6.54 -8.89 -3.76
C CYS A 71 -7.31 -10.03 -3.09
N ARG A 72 -7.55 -9.95 -1.78
CA ARG A 72 -8.40 -10.90 -1.04
C ARG A 72 -9.57 -10.18 -0.36
N GLU A 73 -10.63 -10.91 -0.10
CA GLU A 73 -11.77 -10.43 0.69
C GLU A 73 -11.44 -10.50 2.18
N LEU A 74 -12.09 -9.65 2.98
CA LEU A 74 -11.93 -9.66 4.43
C LEU A 74 -12.50 -10.97 5.03
N SER A 75 -11.91 -11.44 6.13
CA SER A 75 -12.49 -12.56 6.88
C SER A 75 -13.84 -12.19 7.51
N PRO A 76 -14.72 -13.15 7.84
CA PRO A 76 -16.01 -12.85 8.48
C PRO A 76 -15.87 -11.97 9.73
N LEU A 77 -14.87 -12.25 10.57
CA LEU A 77 -14.57 -11.46 11.76
C LEU A 77 -14.10 -10.04 11.40
N GLN A 78 -13.27 -9.89 10.37
CA GLN A 78 -12.83 -8.58 9.91
C GLN A 78 -14.00 -7.76 9.34
N VAL A 79 -14.92 -8.39 8.60
CA VAL A 79 -16.11 -7.72 8.06
C VAL A 79 -16.99 -7.21 9.21
N GLN A 80 -17.30 -8.07 10.18
CA GLN A 80 -18.10 -7.69 11.35
C GLN A 80 -17.51 -6.46 12.06
N LEU A 81 -16.23 -6.52 12.44
CA LEU A 81 -15.55 -5.41 13.11
C LEU A 81 -15.47 -4.15 12.24
N TYR A 82 -15.34 -4.30 10.93
CA TYR A 82 -15.25 -3.18 10.01
C TYR A 82 -16.60 -2.46 9.92
N GLU A 83 -17.69 -3.22 9.80
CA GLU A 83 -19.04 -2.67 9.79
C GLU A 83 -19.42 -2.01 11.11
N ASP A 84 -19.12 -2.68 12.23
CA ASP A 84 -19.47 -2.17 13.55
C ASP A 84 -18.73 -0.87 13.86
N PHE A 85 -17.44 -0.81 13.50
CA PHE A 85 -16.68 0.44 13.59
C PHE A 85 -17.23 1.51 12.64
N ALA A 86 -17.56 1.16 11.39
CA ALA A 86 -18.14 2.12 10.45
C ALA A 86 -19.49 2.68 10.94
N LYS A 87 -20.36 1.84 11.52
CA LYS A 87 -21.62 2.26 12.16
C LYS A 87 -21.37 3.19 13.34
N SER A 88 -20.38 2.89 14.17
CA SER A 88 -20.00 3.75 15.30
C SER A 88 -19.49 5.13 14.85
N LEU A 89 -18.72 5.21 13.77
CA LEU A 89 -18.26 6.49 13.20
C LEU A 89 -19.42 7.33 12.66
N VAL A 90 -20.37 6.70 11.96
CA VAL A 90 -21.56 7.39 11.44
C VAL A 90 -22.39 7.93 12.60
N LYS A 91 -22.60 7.14 13.65
CA LYS A 91 -23.35 7.56 14.84
C LYS A 91 -22.70 8.76 15.52
N LYS A 92 -21.39 8.71 15.78
CA LYS A 92 -20.65 9.85 16.38
C LYS A 92 -20.67 11.09 15.50
N GLY A 93 -20.46 10.94 14.18
CA GLY A 93 -20.51 12.06 13.25
C GLY A 93 -21.91 12.67 13.10
N LEU A 94 -22.97 11.88 13.32
CA LEU A 94 -24.35 12.39 13.35
C LEU A 94 -24.61 13.15 14.66
N GLU A 95 -24.19 12.59 15.81
CA GLU A 95 -24.30 13.22 17.14
C GLU A 95 -23.57 14.57 17.19
N GLU A 96 -22.34 14.65 16.67
CA GLU A 96 -21.57 15.90 16.58
C GLU A 96 -22.27 16.98 15.74
N ARG A 97 -22.98 16.59 14.67
CA ARG A 97 -23.71 17.54 13.81
C ARG A 97 -25.04 17.95 14.42
N VAL A 98 -25.71 17.08 15.18
CA VAL A 98 -26.93 17.42 15.91
C VAL A 98 -26.60 18.40 17.04
N SER A 99 -25.52 18.18 17.80
CA SER A 99 -25.09 19.12 18.84
C SER A 99 -24.67 20.49 18.31
N GLN A 100 -24.21 20.58 17.05
CA GLN A 100 -23.90 21.86 16.41
C GLN A 100 -25.13 22.64 15.92
N ILE A 101 -26.30 21.99 15.81
CA ILE A 101 -27.54 22.66 15.42
C ILE A 101 -28.19 23.36 16.63
N ASP A 102 -27.93 22.88 17.86
CA ASP A 102 -28.50 23.45 19.09
C ASP A 102 -27.75 24.70 19.61
N ASP A 103 -26.56 25.02 19.08
CA ASP A 103 -25.72 26.16 19.47
C ASP A 103 -25.56 27.18 18.31
N GLU A 104 -26.64 27.89 17.94
CA GLU A 104 -26.63 28.94 16.89
C GLU A 104 -25.82 30.22 17.26
N ASN A 105 -25.06 30.25 18.35
CA ASN A 105 -24.32 31.45 18.75
C ASN A 105 -22.91 31.14 19.30
N LYS A 106 -21.93 30.90 18.42
CA LYS A 106 -20.54 31.39 18.57
C LYS A 106 -19.66 31.09 17.35
N ASN A 107 -19.34 32.16 16.64
CA ASN A 107 -18.13 32.46 15.86
C ASN A 107 -17.42 31.35 15.06
N GLU A 108 -17.44 31.56 13.75
CA GLU A 108 -16.43 31.15 12.78
C GLU A 108 -15.00 31.41 13.29
N LYS A 109 -14.33 30.36 13.77
CA LYS A 109 -12.86 30.35 13.85
C LYS A 109 -12.30 28.93 13.76
N ALA A 110 -11.74 28.66 12.59
CA ALA A 110 -10.68 27.70 12.29
C ALA A 110 -10.98 26.22 12.58
N SER A 111 -11.29 25.52 11.49
CA SER A 111 -10.80 24.19 11.11
C SER A 111 -9.50 23.77 11.80
N LYS A 112 -9.62 23.26 13.03
CA LYS A 112 -8.60 22.42 13.65
C LYS A 112 -8.85 21.00 13.20
N ASP A 113 -7.86 20.44 12.50
CA ASP A 113 -7.76 19.05 12.06
C ASP A 113 -8.58 18.10 12.93
N ASN A 114 -9.54 17.36 12.36
CA ASN A 114 -10.30 16.35 13.09
C ASN A 114 -9.36 15.18 13.48
N PRO A 115 -8.82 15.11 14.72
CA PRO A 115 -7.93 14.02 15.10
C PRO A 115 -8.64 12.65 15.04
N HIS A 116 -9.98 12.69 15.16
CA HIS A 116 -10.86 11.53 15.10
C HIS A 116 -10.83 10.81 13.75
N VAL A 117 -10.69 11.52 12.62
CA VAL A 117 -10.69 10.90 11.28
C VAL A 117 -9.37 10.14 11.04
N PHE A 118 -8.24 10.71 11.41
CA PHE A 118 -6.94 10.03 11.26
C PHE A 118 -6.84 8.81 12.17
N GLN A 119 -7.35 8.90 13.39
CA GLN A 119 -7.42 7.75 14.31
C GLN A 119 -8.33 6.65 13.73
N ALA A 120 -9.46 7.01 13.12
CA ALA A 120 -10.35 6.07 12.45
C ALA A 120 -9.69 5.39 11.25
N LEU A 121 -8.98 6.13 10.40
CA LEU A 121 -8.21 5.56 9.29
C LEU A 121 -7.10 4.62 9.79
N GLN A 122 -6.44 4.97 10.89
CA GLN A 122 -5.42 4.12 11.49
C GLN A 122 -6.02 2.82 12.07
N TYR A 123 -7.19 2.90 12.71
CA TYR A 123 -7.94 1.74 13.18
C TYR A 123 -8.28 0.81 12.01
N LEU A 124 -8.93 1.34 10.97
CA LEU A 124 -9.34 0.54 9.82
C LEU A 124 -8.13 -0.09 9.11
N ARG A 125 -7.03 0.64 8.99
CA ARG A 125 -5.78 0.11 8.42
C ARG A 125 -5.19 -1.02 9.27
N LYS A 126 -5.27 -0.94 10.60
CA LYS A 126 -4.84 -2.03 11.49
C LYS A 126 -5.76 -3.25 11.32
N LEU A 127 -7.07 -3.04 11.28
CA LEU A 127 -8.07 -4.10 11.12
C LEU A 127 -7.90 -4.89 9.80
N CYS A 128 -7.65 -4.19 8.69
CA CYS A 128 -7.40 -4.81 7.38
C CYS A 128 -6.16 -5.73 7.40
N ASN A 129 -5.19 -5.47 8.28
CA ASN A 129 -4.01 -6.33 8.43
C ASN A 129 -4.31 -7.53 9.34
N HIS A 130 -4.81 -7.29 10.56
CA HIS A 130 -5.15 -8.34 11.51
C HIS A 130 -6.11 -7.85 12.61
N PRO A 131 -7.17 -8.59 12.98
CA PRO A 131 -8.09 -8.22 14.07
C PRO A 131 -7.41 -7.98 15.42
N LEU A 132 -6.42 -8.80 15.77
CA LEU A 132 -5.62 -8.67 17.01
C LEU A 132 -4.94 -7.30 17.17
N LEU A 133 -4.65 -6.57 16.08
CA LEU A 133 -4.03 -5.24 16.17
C LEU A 133 -4.98 -4.17 16.72
N VAL A 134 -6.26 -4.52 16.83
CA VAL A 134 -7.36 -3.62 17.16
C VAL A 134 -8.12 -4.10 18.39
N LEU A 135 -8.30 -5.42 18.52
CA LEU A 135 -8.90 -6.09 19.66
C LEU A 135 -7.96 -6.08 20.87
N THR A 136 -7.77 -4.90 21.44
CA THR A 136 -7.13 -4.72 22.75
C THR A 136 -8.17 -4.85 23.87
N ALA A 137 -7.74 -5.06 25.11
CA ALA A 137 -8.64 -5.20 26.26
C ALA A 137 -9.61 -4.01 26.45
N ASN A 138 -9.26 -2.83 25.91
CA ASN A 138 -10.07 -1.62 25.97
C ASN A 138 -11.07 -1.49 24.81
N HIS A 139 -11.15 -2.48 23.91
CA HIS A 139 -12.05 -2.44 22.77
C HIS A 139 -13.49 -2.72 23.20
N PRO A 140 -14.49 -1.92 22.78
CA PRO A 140 -15.88 -2.06 23.22
C PRO A 140 -16.49 -3.43 22.88
N GLU A 141 -15.98 -4.08 21.84
CA GLU A 141 -16.46 -5.39 21.38
C GLU A 141 -15.55 -6.55 21.78
N TYR A 142 -14.50 -6.29 22.58
CA TYR A 142 -13.54 -7.32 22.98
C TYR A 142 -14.24 -8.53 23.60
N THR A 143 -15.07 -8.32 24.62
CA THR A 143 -15.77 -9.39 25.34
C THR A 143 -16.67 -10.19 24.41
N LYS A 144 -17.48 -9.51 23.59
CA LYS A 144 -18.40 -10.15 22.65
C LYS A 144 -17.67 -11.05 21.65
N VAL A 145 -16.59 -10.54 21.06
CA VAL A 145 -15.78 -11.31 20.10
C VAL A 145 -15.08 -12.46 20.78
N MET A 146 -14.54 -12.27 21.99
CA MET A 146 -13.87 -13.34 22.71
C MET A 146 -14.83 -14.46 23.09
N ASP A 147 -16.06 -14.13 23.52
CA ASP A 147 -17.10 -15.11 23.81
C ASP A 147 -17.53 -15.89 22.56
N GLN A 148 -17.68 -15.19 21.42
CA GLN A 148 -17.95 -15.83 20.12
C GLN A 148 -16.84 -16.80 19.71
N LEU A 149 -15.58 -16.40 19.90
CA LEU A 149 -14.42 -17.24 19.59
C LEU A 149 -14.31 -18.46 20.51
N HIS A 150 -14.63 -18.29 21.81
CA HIS A 150 -14.70 -19.40 22.75
C HIS A 150 -15.78 -20.40 22.35
N GLN A 151 -16.96 -19.95 21.93
CA GLN A 151 -18.04 -20.82 21.44
C GLN A 151 -17.65 -21.59 20.18
N GLN A 152 -16.86 -20.97 19.30
CA GLN A 152 -16.36 -21.61 18.08
C GLN A 152 -15.11 -22.46 18.32
N HIS A 153 -14.55 -22.47 19.53
CA HIS A 153 -13.27 -23.10 19.87
C HIS A 153 -12.08 -22.65 18.98
N VAL A 154 -12.15 -21.43 18.44
CA VAL A 154 -11.08 -20.87 17.59
C VAL A 154 -10.29 -19.81 18.36
N SER A 155 -8.97 -19.80 18.20
CA SER A 155 -8.13 -18.77 18.79
C SER A 155 -8.10 -17.52 17.92
N ILE A 156 -8.15 -16.33 18.53
CA ILE A 156 -7.98 -15.04 17.82
C ILE A 156 -6.66 -14.92 17.03
N ARG A 157 -5.66 -15.74 17.39
CA ARG A 157 -4.35 -15.82 16.72
C ARG A 157 -4.34 -16.78 15.52
N ASP A 158 -5.48 -17.36 15.17
CA ASP A 158 -5.55 -18.19 13.99
C ASP A 158 -5.43 -17.36 12.72
N ILE A 159 -4.68 -17.90 11.76
CA ILE A 159 -4.38 -17.25 10.48
C ILE A 159 -5.67 -16.95 9.71
N GLN A 160 -6.69 -17.80 9.87
CA GLN A 160 -7.98 -17.69 9.16
C GLN A 160 -8.69 -16.37 9.40
N HIS A 161 -8.48 -15.74 10.56
CA HIS A 161 -9.10 -14.45 10.88
C HIS A 161 -8.47 -13.27 10.13
N ALA A 162 -7.30 -13.45 9.51
CA ALA A 162 -6.62 -12.40 8.76
C ALA A 162 -6.38 -12.83 7.31
N ALA A 163 -7.20 -12.31 6.40
CA ALA A 163 -7.13 -12.62 4.97
C ALA A 163 -5.74 -12.42 4.36
N LYS A 164 -4.98 -11.42 4.82
CA LYS A 164 -3.62 -11.16 4.35
C LYS A 164 -2.60 -12.19 4.81
N LEU A 165 -2.75 -12.77 6.01
CA LEU A 165 -1.85 -13.83 6.45
C LEU A 165 -2.10 -15.13 5.69
N VAL A 166 -3.37 -15.44 5.40
CA VAL A 166 -3.73 -16.56 4.52
C VAL A 166 -3.13 -16.36 3.13
N ALA A 167 -3.29 -15.17 2.56
CA ALA A 167 -2.70 -14.82 1.26
C ALA A 167 -1.17 -14.94 1.27
N LEU A 168 -0.53 -14.45 2.32
CA LEU A 168 0.92 -14.52 2.49
C LEU A 168 1.39 -15.97 2.60
N LYS A 169 0.70 -16.81 3.37
CA LYS A 169 1.01 -18.24 3.47
C LYS A 169 0.98 -18.91 2.10
N GLN A 170 -0.10 -18.69 1.34
CA GLN A 170 -0.24 -19.23 -0.01
C GLN A 170 0.90 -18.75 -0.91
N LEU A 171 1.19 -17.44 -0.90
CA LEU A 171 2.26 -16.85 -1.70
C LEU A 171 3.63 -17.45 -1.38
N LEU A 172 3.92 -17.68 -0.09
CA LEU A 172 5.17 -18.30 0.34
C LEU A 172 5.27 -19.75 -0.14
N MET A 173 4.17 -20.51 -0.04
CA MET A 173 4.10 -21.87 -0.57
C MET A 173 4.26 -21.92 -2.10
N ASP A 174 3.60 -21.00 -2.82
CA ASP A 174 3.72 -20.87 -4.27
C ASP A 174 5.16 -20.50 -4.70
N CYS A 175 5.89 -19.79 -3.82
CA CYS A 175 7.31 -19.47 -3.97
C CYS A 175 8.26 -20.61 -3.56
N GLY A 176 7.73 -21.77 -3.16
CA GLY A 176 8.52 -22.93 -2.75
C GLY A 176 9.08 -22.84 -1.34
N ILE A 177 8.62 -21.88 -0.55
CA ILE A 177 9.09 -21.63 0.82
C ILE A 177 8.16 -22.33 1.80
N GLY A 178 8.72 -23.12 2.72
CA GLY A 178 7.96 -23.82 3.75
C GLY A 178 7.29 -25.12 3.27
N ILE A 179 7.57 -25.57 2.05
CA ILE A 179 7.32 -26.94 1.64
C ILE A 179 8.32 -27.78 2.43
N GLY A 180 7.86 -28.48 3.46
CA GLY A 180 8.67 -29.51 4.08
C GLY A 180 9.04 -30.50 2.98
N SER A 181 10.33 -30.59 2.66
CA SER A 181 10.86 -31.67 1.85
C SER A 181 10.38 -32.96 2.48
N SER A 182 9.33 -33.53 1.89
CA SER A 182 8.83 -34.83 2.24
C SER A 182 9.93 -35.78 1.80
N SER A 183 10.59 -36.38 2.79
CA SER A 183 11.43 -37.57 2.70
C SER A 183 12.62 -37.56 1.73
N PRO A 184 13.87 -37.64 2.24
CA PRO A 184 15.02 -38.04 1.42
C PRO A 184 14.96 -39.57 1.16
N GLY A 185 13.95 -40.05 0.42
CA GLY A 185 13.77 -41.50 0.26
C GLY A 185 12.70 -42.04 -0.70
N SER A 186 11.95 -41.22 -1.44
CA SER A 186 11.05 -41.73 -2.50
C SER A 186 11.57 -41.37 -3.88
N THR A 187 12.27 -42.34 -4.47
CA THR A 187 12.70 -42.40 -5.86
C THR A 187 11.48 -42.58 -6.79
N ASP A 188 10.66 -41.54 -6.98
CA ASP A 188 9.62 -41.55 -8.01
C ASP A 188 9.84 -40.41 -9.01
N LEU A 189 10.42 -40.80 -10.15
CA LEU A 189 10.72 -40.01 -11.33
C LEU A 189 9.42 -39.62 -12.09
N SER A 190 8.54 -38.75 -11.56
CA SER A 190 7.47 -38.17 -12.40
C SER A 190 6.63 -37.00 -11.84
N SER A 191 7.04 -36.23 -10.84
CA SER A 191 6.38 -34.92 -10.54
C SER A 191 7.11 -34.12 -9.46
N ASP A 192 8.37 -33.73 -9.69
CA ASP A 192 8.94 -32.65 -8.90
C ASP A 192 8.21 -31.36 -9.27
N PRO A 193 7.53 -30.65 -8.35
CA PRO A 193 7.15 -29.28 -8.62
C PRO A 193 8.48 -28.52 -8.71
N VAL A 194 8.89 -28.18 -9.93
CA VAL A 194 10.03 -27.31 -10.25
C VAL A 194 9.71 -25.90 -9.76
N VAL A 195 9.55 -25.74 -8.45
CA VAL A 195 9.37 -24.45 -7.81
C VAL A 195 10.76 -24.00 -7.44
N SER A 196 11.30 -23.07 -8.23
CA SER A 196 12.55 -22.41 -7.92
C SER A 196 12.45 -21.84 -6.51
N GLN A 197 13.38 -22.24 -5.63
CA GLN A 197 13.48 -21.65 -4.29
C GLN A 197 13.74 -20.16 -4.42
N HIS A 198 12.71 -19.36 -4.11
CA HIS A 198 12.78 -17.92 -4.17
C HIS A 198 13.12 -17.33 -2.80
N ARG A 199 13.86 -16.22 -2.81
CA ARG A 199 14.15 -15.45 -1.60
C ARG A 199 13.23 -14.24 -1.52
N VAL A 200 12.63 -14.02 -0.35
CA VAL A 200 11.54 -13.07 -0.16
C VAL A 200 11.91 -11.95 0.81
N LEU A 201 11.67 -10.71 0.38
CA LEU A 201 11.66 -9.54 1.27
C LEU A 201 10.23 -9.19 1.67
N LEU A 202 9.93 -9.29 2.96
CA LEU A 202 8.61 -8.96 3.49
C LEU A 202 8.62 -7.57 4.13
N PHE A 203 7.84 -6.66 3.55
CA PHE A 203 7.69 -5.28 4.02
C PHE A 203 6.44 -5.12 4.88
N CYS A 204 6.64 -4.67 6.12
CA CYS A 204 5.55 -4.26 7.00
C CYS A 204 5.73 -2.83 7.51
N GLN A 205 4.62 -2.11 7.71
CA GLN A 205 4.67 -0.79 8.33
C GLN A 205 4.75 -0.88 9.87
N LEU A 206 3.98 -1.80 10.46
CA LEU A 206 3.81 -1.93 11.91
C LEU A 206 4.75 -3.01 12.46
N LYS A 207 5.44 -2.73 13.59
CA LYS A 207 6.25 -3.73 14.30
C LYS A 207 5.37 -4.89 14.79
N SER A 208 4.20 -4.58 15.35
CA SER A 208 3.25 -5.58 15.84
C SER A 208 2.80 -6.57 14.75
N MET A 209 2.74 -6.14 13.49
CA MET A 209 2.42 -7.06 12.39
C MET A 209 3.57 -8.03 12.10
N LEU A 210 4.83 -7.58 12.22
CA LEU A 210 5.99 -8.47 12.12
C LEU A 210 5.99 -9.51 13.24
N ASP A 211 5.65 -9.10 14.47
CA ASP A 211 5.53 -10.01 15.62
C ASP A 211 4.46 -11.08 15.39
N ILE A 212 3.32 -10.71 14.79
CA ILE A 212 2.25 -11.65 14.42
C ILE A 212 2.74 -12.62 13.33
N ILE A 213 3.36 -12.12 12.26
CA ILE A 213 3.88 -12.98 11.18
C ILE A 213 4.91 -13.97 11.73
N GLU A 214 5.78 -13.53 12.61
CA GLU A 214 6.82 -14.37 13.18
C GLU A 214 6.26 -15.50 14.05
N ASN A 215 5.32 -15.18 14.95
CA ASN A 215 4.81 -16.16 15.90
C ASN A 215 3.66 -17.01 15.32
N ASP A 216 2.75 -16.40 14.60
CA ASP A 216 1.50 -17.04 14.17
C ASP A 216 1.65 -17.69 12.79
N LEU A 217 2.48 -17.15 11.89
CA LEU A 217 2.73 -17.74 10.56
C LEU A 217 3.98 -18.62 10.55
N LEU A 218 5.16 -18.06 10.85
CA LEU A 218 6.43 -18.78 10.68
C LEU A 218 6.59 -19.91 11.71
N LYS A 219 6.59 -19.59 13.02
CA LYS A 219 6.81 -20.61 14.05
C LYS A 219 5.77 -21.72 14.07
N LYS A 220 4.50 -21.41 13.79
CA LYS A 220 3.39 -22.36 13.89
C LYS A 220 3.15 -23.17 12.62
N HIS A 221 3.22 -22.53 11.44
CA HIS A 221 2.85 -23.18 10.17
C HIS A 221 4.03 -23.51 9.26
N MET A 222 5.19 -22.89 9.45
CA MET A 222 6.37 -23.07 8.59
C MET A 222 7.68 -23.10 9.40
N PRO A 223 7.86 -24.08 10.31
CA PRO A 223 9.02 -24.13 11.20
C PRO A 223 10.34 -24.41 10.47
N THR A 224 10.29 -24.90 9.23
CA THR A 224 11.46 -25.19 8.39
C THR A 224 12.07 -23.94 7.75
N VAL A 225 11.40 -22.80 7.81
CA VAL A 225 11.77 -21.60 7.06
C VAL A 225 12.77 -20.76 7.83
N THR A 226 13.87 -20.42 7.18
CA THR A 226 14.92 -19.60 7.78
C THR A 226 14.64 -18.13 7.51
N TYR A 227 14.58 -17.30 8.55
CA TYR A 227 14.29 -15.87 8.40
C TYR A 227 15.21 -14.97 9.23
N LEU A 228 15.40 -13.75 8.75
CA LEU A 228 16.02 -12.65 9.49
C LEU A 228 15.03 -11.52 9.69
N ARG A 229 15.24 -10.72 10.73
CA ARG A 229 14.38 -9.58 11.07
C ARG A 229 15.18 -8.30 11.24
N LEU A 230 14.76 -7.26 10.53
CA LEU A 230 15.26 -5.89 10.63
C LEU A 230 14.12 -4.95 11.01
N ASP A 231 13.94 -4.80 12.32
CA ASP A 231 13.12 -3.75 12.86
C ASP A 231 13.99 -2.62 13.43
N GLY A 232 13.43 -1.41 13.53
CA GLY A 232 14.19 -0.24 13.98
C GLY A 232 14.77 -0.34 15.40
N SER A 233 14.48 -1.42 16.13
CA SER A 233 15.11 -1.76 17.41
C SER A 233 16.51 -2.33 17.26
N THR A 234 16.87 -2.90 16.10
CA THR A 234 18.24 -3.34 15.85
C THR A 234 19.20 -2.13 15.81
N PRO A 235 20.29 -2.14 16.61
CA PRO A 235 21.29 -1.06 16.60
C PRO A 235 21.85 -0.80 15.20
N ALA A 236 22.18 0.46 14.90
CA ALA A 236 22.65 0.84 13.56
C ALA A 236 23.91 0.06 13.12
N GLY A 237 24.84 -0.21 14.06
CA GLY A 237 26.10 -0.92 13.77
C GLY A 237 25.91 -2.36 13.30
N SER A 238 24.86 -3.06 13.74
CA SER A 238 24.59 -4.46 13.34
C SER A 238 23.64 -4.60 12.15
N ARG A 239 23.04 -3.50 11.65
CA ARG A 239 22.16 -3.55 10.48
C ARG A 239 22.93 -3.96 9.23
N HIS A 240 24.13 -3.43 9.05
CA HIS A 240 24.95 -3.74 7.87
C HIS A 240 25.37 -5.21 7.87
N SER A 241 25.78 -5.76 9.02
CA SER A 241 26.19 -7.17 9.13
C SER A 241 25.03 -8.14 8.88
N LEU A 242 23.80 -7.81 9.32
CA LEU A 242 22.61 -8.60 9.01
C LEU A 242 22.27 -8.60 7.51
N VAL A 243 22.39 -7.44 6.86
CA VAL A 243 22.18 -7.32 5.40
C VAL A 243 23.24 -8.09 4.64
N GLN A 244 24.50 -7.99 5.04
CA GLN A 244 25.61 -8.73 4.44
C GLN A 244 25.42 -10.23 4.63
N ARG A 245 24.98 -10.66 5.83
CA ARG A 245 24.63 -12.06 6.08
C ARG A 245 23.52 -12.54 5.15
N PHE A 246 22.45 -11.76 4.97
CA PHE A 246 21.40 -12.11 4.02
C PHE A 246 21.92 -12.18 2.57
N ASN A 247 22.75 -11.23 2.12
CA ASN A 247 23.27 -11.26 0.75
C ASN A 247 24.24 -12.43 0.50
N ASN A 248 25.06 -12.79 1.49
CA ASN A 248 26.09 -13.83 1.36
C ASN A 248 25.57 -15.25 1.63
N ASP A 249 24.56 -15.39 2.47
CA ASP A 249 24.02 -16.69 2.89
C ASP A 249 22.73 -17.01 2.12
N PRO A 250 22.79 -17.94 1.13
CA PRO A 250 21.61 -18.32 0.36
C PRO A 250 20.63 -19.20 1.13
N SER A 251 21.02 -19.73 2.30
CA SER A 251 20.13 -20.57 3.13
C SER A 251 19.01 -19.78 3.83
N ILE A 252 19.09 -18.44 3.79
CA ILE A 252 18.11 -17.56 4.40
C ILE A 252 17.04 -17.21 3.37
N ASP A 253 15.86 -17.79 3.56
CA ASP A 253 14.72 -17.67 2.65
C ASP A 253 14.01 -16.31 2.77
N LEU A 254 13.88 -15.80 4.00
CA LEU A 254 13.08 -14.60 4.29
C LEU A 254 13.85 -13.51 5.04
N LEU A 255 13.59 -12.26 4.65
CA LEU A 255 13.98 -11.09 5.43
C LEU A 255 12.76 -10.23 5.74
N LEU A 256 12.37 -10.18 7.01
CA LEU A 256 11.32 -9.35 7.57
C LEU A 256 11.85 -7.95 7.83
N LEU A 257 11.22 -6.92 7.26
CA LEU A 257 11.72 -5.56 7.37
C LEU A 257 10.60 -4.52 7.52
N LYS A 258 10.88 -3.49 8.32
CA LYS A 258 10.00 -2.32 8.40
C LYS A 258 10.27 -1.36 7.25
N THR A 259 9.20 -0.83 6.62
CA THR A 259 9.31 0.09 5.48
C THR A 259 10.25 1.28 5.76
N HIS A 260 10.20 1.82 6.99
CA HIS A 260 11.07 2.90 7.43
C HIS A 260 12.55 2.52 7.50
N VAL A 261 12.89 1.29 7.92
CA VAL A 261 14.29 0.88 8.17
C VAL A 261 15.04 0.71 6.85
N GLY A 262 14.42 0.13 5.82
CA GLY A 262 15.13 0.02 4.55
C GLY A 262 15.22 1.37 3.79
N GLY A 263 14.63 2.46 4.29
CA GLY A 263 14.77 3.80 3.71
C GLY A 263 16.15 4.40 3.90
N LEU A 264 16.97 3.76 4.73
CA LEU A 264 18.33 4.15 5.09
C LEU A 264 19.39 3.76 4.03
N GLY A 265 18.98 3.32 2.83
CA GLY A 265 19.90 3.04 1.73
C GLY A 265 20.61 1.67 1.77
N LEU A 266 20.07 0.70 2.52
CA LEU A 266 20.63 -0.66 2.59
C LEU A 266 20.56 -1.38 1.22
N ASN A 267 21.67 -1.98 0.78
CA ASN A 267 21.77 -2.71 -0.49
C ASN A 267 21.30 -4.17 -0.28
N LEU A 268 20.09 -4.48 -0.74
CA LEU A 268 19.50 -5.83 -0.63
C LEU A 268 19.41 -6.44 -2.03
N THR A 269 20.51 -7.03 -2.51
CA THR A 269 20.64 -7.60 -3.86
C THR A 269 20.44 -9.12 -3.87
N GLY A 270 20.39 -9.76 -2.71
CA GLY A 270 20.21 -11.21 -2.61
C GLY A 270 18.76 -11.72 -2.76
N ALA A 271 17.77 -10.85 -2.98
CA ALA A 271 16.35 -11.25 -2.99
C ALA A 271 15.69 -11.11 -4.36
N ASP A 272 14.86 -12.10 -4.71
CA ASP A 272 14.20 -12.21 -6.02
C ASP A 272 12.77 -11.65 -6.00
N THR A 273 12.19 -11.46 -4.82
CA THR A 273 10.86 -10.85 -4.67
C THR A 273 10.92 -9.68 -3.68
N ALA A 274 10.59 -8.47 -4.15
CA ALA A 274 10.74 -7.24 -3.36
C ALA A 274 10.00 -6.04 -3.95
N MET A 275 9.54 -5.11 -3.10
CA MET A 275 8.66 -4.02 -3.54
C MET A 275 9.33 -2.87 -4.31
N ASP A 276 10.62 -2.60 -4.10
CA ASP A 276 11.37 -1.55 -4.84
C ASP A 276 12.88 -1.53 -4.56
N ARG A 277 13.31 -2.10 -3.41
CA ARG A 277 14.69 -1.97 -2.92
C ARG A 277 15.66 -3.03 -3.44
N ALA A 278 15.15 -4.18 -3.88
CA ALA A 278 15.97 -5.17 -4.58
C ALA A 278 16.12 -4.86 -6.07
N HIS A 279 15.32 -3.92 -6.61
CA HIS A 279 15.46 -3.46 -8.00
C HIS A 279 16.58 -2.41 -8.09
N ARG A 280 17.81 -2.90 -7.96
CA ARG A 280 19.05 -2.12 -7.92
C ARG A 280 20.00 -2.62 -9.01
N ILE A 281 20.97 -1.76 -9.37
CA ILE A 281 21.94 -1.93 -10.47
C ILE A 281 22.62 -3.32 -10.52
N GLU A 282 22.76 -3.98 -9.37
CA GLU A 282 23.44 -5.27 -9.21
C GLU A 282 22.51 -6.49 -9.34
N GLN A 283 21.21 -6.30 -9.56
CA GLN A 283 20.23 -7.38 -9.60
C GLN A 283 20.22 -8.08 -10.96
N LYS A 284 20.50 -9.39 -10.97
CA LYS A 284 20.53 -10.21 -12.19
C LYS A 284 19.22 -10.96 -12.47
N LYS A 285 18.29 -10.98 -11.52
CA LYS A 285 17.03 -11.75 -11.60
C LYS A 285 15.80 -10.86 -11.60
N VAL A 286 14.77 -11.26 -12.33
CA VAL A 286 13.46 -10.58 -12.38
C VAL A 286 12.91 -10.40 -10.97
N VAL A 287 12.51 -9.18 -10.64
CA VAL A 287 11.99 -8.85 -9.30
C VAL A 287 10.48 -8.84 -9.34
N ASN A 288 9.86 -9.80 -8.65
CA ASN A 288 8.41 -9.83 -8.47
C ASN A 288 7.99 -9.06 -7.21
N VAL A 289 7.03 -8.16 -7.37
CA VAL A 289 6.49 -7.31 -6.31
C VAL A 289 5.04 -7.70 -6.08
N TYR A 290 4.75 -8.27 -4.93
CA TYR A 290 3.38 -8.61 -4.54
C TYR A 290 2.82 -7.56 -3.57
N ARG A 291 1.67 -6.98 -3.91
CA ARG A 291 0.93 -6.07 -3.03
C ARG A 291 -0.31 -6.78 -2.51
N LEU A 292 -0.30 -7.12 -1.22
CA LEU A 292 -1.46 -7.70 -0.53
C LEU A 292 -2.49 -6.61 -0.22
N ILE A 293 -3.65 -6.67 -0.87
CA ILE A 293 -4.71 -5.65 -0.75
C ILE A 293 -6.02 -6.32 -0.35
N THR A 294 -6.75 -5.74 0.61
CA THR A 294 -8.11 -6.20 0.93
C THR A 294 -9.17 -5.48 0.10
N ARG A 295 -10.00 -6.23 -0.63
CA ARG A 295 -11.07 -5.70 -1.49
C ARG A 295 -12.16 -5.01 -0.66
N GLY A 296 -12.77 -3.95 -1.21
CA GLY A 296 -13.88 -3.25 -0.56
C GLY A 296 -13.47 -2.40 0.65
N THR A 297 -12.17 -2.26 0.90
CA THR A 297 -11.62 -1.52 2.05
C THR A 297 -11.01 -0.18 1.65
N LEU A 298 -10.57 0.60 2.65
CA LEU A 298 -9.80 1.82 2.40
C LEU A 298 -8.51 1.58 1.61
N GLU A 299 -7.93 0.37 1.64
CA GLU A 299 -6.65 0.11 0.97
C GLU A 299 -6.77 0.23 -0.54
N GLU A 300 -7.86 -0.31 -1.10
CA GLU A 300 -8.19 -0.19 -2.52
C GLU A 300 -8.37 1.27 -2.94
N LYS A 301 -9.05 2.08 -2.11
CA LYS A 301 -9.20 3.51 -2.33
C LYS A 301 -7.85 4.24 -2.31
N ILE A 302 -6.97 3.90 -1.37
CA ILE A 302 -5.62 4.48 -1.30
C ILE A 302 -4.81 4.08 -2.55
N MET A 303 -4.91 2.84 -3.02
CA MET A 303 -4.24 2.41 -4.26
C MET A 303 -4.76 3.19 -5.47
N GLY A 304 -6.07 3.41 -5.57
CA GLY A 304 -6.66 4.26 -6.61
C GLY A 304 -6.10 5.69 -6.57
N LEU A 305 -6.00 6.29 -5.38
CA LEU A 305 -5.41 7.61 -5.21
C LEU A 305 -3.91 7.64 -5.54
N GLN A 306 -3.16 6.58 -5.23
CA GLN A 306 -1.74 6.47 -5.61
C GLN A 306 -1.57 6.38 -7.12
N LYS A 307 -2.37 5.55 -7.80
CA LYS A 307 -2.39 5.47 -9.27
C LYS A 307 -2.74 6.82 -9.88
N PHE A 308 -3.76 7.50 -9.34
CA PHE A 308 -4.14 8.85 -9.78
C PHE A 308 -3.00 9.87 -9.60
N LYS A 309 -2.33 9.89 -8.44
CA LYS A 309 -1.18 10.77 -8.21
C LYS A 309 -0.02 10.48 -9.16
N LEU A 310 0.26 9.21 -9.41
CA LEU A 310 1.34 8.80 -10.32
C LEU A 310 1.01 9.16 -11.76
N ASN A 311 -0.25 8.98 -12.18
CA ASN A 311 -0.73 9.40 -13.49
C ASN A 311 -0.61 10.92 -13.67
N ILE A 312 -1.05 11.72 -12.68
CA ILE A 312 -0.88 13.18 -12.73
C ILE A 312 0.59 13.56 -12.86
N ALA A 313 1.47 12.94 -12.05
CA ALA A 313 2.90 13.22 -12.11
C ALA A 313 3.50 12.85 -13.48
N ASN A 314 3.05 11.75 -14.08
CA ASN A 314 3.51 11.35 -15.40
C ASN A 314 2.97 12.28 -16.49
N THR A 315 1.69 12.66 -16.46
CA THR A 315 1.12 13.61 -17.44
C THR A 315 1.84 14.95 -17.45
N VAL A 316 2.30 15.43 -16.29
CA VAL A 316 3.03 16.70 -16.19
C VAL A 316 4.47 16.59 -16.71
N ILE A 317 5.07 15.40 -16.70
CA ILE A 317 6.52 15.22 -16.90
C ILE A 317 6.86 14.42 -18.19
N SER A 318 5.91 13.68 -18.77
CA SER A 318 6.14 12.97 -20.03
C SER A 318 6.40 13.97 -21.15
N GLN A 319 7.58 13.86 -21.76
CA GLN A 319 8.08 14.70 -22.86
C GLN A 319 7.33 14.48 -24.19
N ASP A 320 6.28 13.65 -24.23
CA ASP A 320 5.50 13.36 -25.43
C ASP A 320 4.09 13.98 -25.35
N ASN A 321 4.04 15.29 -25.54
CA ASN A 321 2.81 16.03 -25.85
C ASN A 321 2.24 15.68 -27.25
N SER A 322 2.72 14.60 -27.90
CA SER A 322 2.28 14.16 -29.23
C SER A 322 1.13 13.14 -29.19
N SER A 323 0.81 12.52 -28.04
CA SER A 323 -0.21 11.45 -27.95
C SER A 323 -1.49 11.82 -27.17
N LEU A 324 -1.59 13.05 -26.66
CA LEU A 324 -2.75 13.53 -25.90
C LEU A 324 -4.05 13.70 -26.74
N LEU A 325 -4.01 13.45 -28.05
CA LEU A 325 -5.19 13.49 -28.91
C LEU A 325 -5.98 12.17 -28.98
N THR A 326 -5.50 11.08 -28.37
CA THR A 326 -6.12 9.75 -28.51
C THR A 326 -6.61 9.09 -27.23
N MET A 327 -6.52 9.74 -26.06
CA MET A 327 -7.15 9.22 -24.84
C MET A 327 -8.42 9.99 -24.51
N ASP A 328 -9.55 9.33 -24.72
CA ASP A 328 -10.89 9.81 -24.39
C ASP A 328 -10.97 10.33 -22.95
N THR A 329 -11.01 11.67 -22.84
CA THR A 329 -11.10 12.45 -21.60
C THR A 329 -12.35 12.10 -20.77
N GLY A 330 -13.32 11.40 -21.37
CA GLY A 330 -14.50 10.88 -20.69
C GLY A 330 -14.18 9.91 -19.55
N GLN A 331 -13.19 9.02 -19.70
CA GLN A 331 -12.90 8.02 -18.66
C GLN A 331 -12.25 8.61 -17.39
N LEU A 332 -11.56 9.74 -17.50
CA LEU A 332 -10.95 10.42 -16.34
C LEU A 332 -11.98 11.20 -15.51
N LEU A 333 -13.10 11.61 -16.10
CA LEU A 333 -14.13 12.41 -15.43
C LEU A 333 -15.20 11.53 -14.74
N PHE A 334 -15.41 10.29 -15.20
CA PHE A 334 -16.44 9.40 -14.64
C PHE A 334 -16.06 8.67 -13.34
N SER A 335 -14.82 8.80 -12.83
CA SER A 335 -14.48 8.27 -11.50
C SER A 335 -14.94 9.15 -10.33
N ARG A 336 -15.70 10.23 -10.61
CA ARG A 336 -16.42 11.00 -9.60
C ARG A 336 -17.65 10.19 -9.13
N ILE A 337 -17.47 9.51 -8.00
CA ILE A 337 -18.49 9.25 -6.96
C ILE A 337 -19.90 9.03 -7.54
N SER A 338 -20.19 7.81 -8.00
CA SER A 338 -21.54 7.27 -7.94
C SER A 338 -21.60 6.27 -6.80
N VAL A 339 -21.93 6.76 -5.61
CA VAL A 339 -22.66 5.95 -4.63
C VAL A 339 -24.10 5.91 -5.16
N ARG A 340 -24.40 5.00 -6.09
CA ARG A 340 -25.79 4.63 -6.36
C ARG A 340 -26.13 3.46 -5.46
N LYS A 341 -27.14 3.71 -4.63
CA LYS A 341 -27.79 2.76 -3.75
C LYS A 341 -28.19 1.50 -4.53
N GLY A 342 -27.87 0.35 -3.93
CA GLY A 342 -28.58 -0.92 -4.01
C GLY A 342 -29.17 -1.34 -5.35
N GLN A 343 -28.52 -2.32 -5.99
CA GLN A 343 -29.22 -3.51 -6.48
C GLN A 343 -28.19 -4.61 -6.73
N PHE A 344 -28.40 -5.75 -6.08
CA PHE A 344 -27.86 -7.03 -6.48
C PHE A 344 -28.39 -7.33 -7.89
N ASP A 345 -27.52 -7.78 -8.79
CA ASP A 345 -27.87 -8.85 -9.72
C ASP A 345 -26.60 -9.55 -10.19
N PHE A 346 -26.54 -10.84 -9.89
CA PHE A 346 -25.64 -11.81 -10.49
C PHE A 346 -26.05 -11.96 -11.95
N HIS A 347 -25.10 -11.92 -12.89
CA HIS A 347 -25.17 -12.84 -14.03
C HIS A 347 -23.79 -13.27 -14.50
N THR A 348 -23.63 -14.59 -14.45
CA THR A 348 -22.57 -15.42 -14.98
C THR A 348 -22.65 -15.44 -16.50
N THR A 349 -21.51 -15.23 -17.17
CA THR A 349 -21.07 -16.07 -18.30
C THR A 349 -19.58 -15.87 -18.47
#